data_AF-A0A496W4C3-F1
#
_entry.id   AF-A0A496W4C3-F1
#
_cell.length_a   1.000
_cell.length_b   1.000
_cell.length_c   1.000
_cell.angle_alpha   90.00
_cell.angle_beta   90.00
_cell.angle_gamma   90.00
#
_symmetry.space_group_name_H-M   'P 1'
#
loop_
_entity.id
_entity.type
_entity.pdbx_description
1 polymer ?
#
loop_
_entity_poly.entity_id
_entity_poly.type
_entity_poly.pdbx_seq_one_letter_code
_entity_poly.pdbx_strand_id
1 'polypeptide(L)'
;MESIMLLDSDDAGTSTEIFSSTRRKYKSTHSKSTKKVVFPVSSSLDPITIGKKRPAAANIKIVGGHGYDLRQPIPVKYNSVRERFLAARKNFWIPNEIPMGEDKLQWNTGQLTEAEMWLFKTNISYLTAGDNLVPDNMVNAIFKHITANEMRQYLRHVVMEESNHIESYLFILESFGLDDKGQGQVFNLYQEMPELVEKVNWNLIFTNNVVNSDAPPGSPEANRALLEDLISYYVFEYLFFPLGFSQIFALARKGKLRNTAQQYSYIWRDETLHSSNGLWLILQIIRENPELWNAAMQKRVRAIINDAVRLETLHAHAVMPDGGIVGLPVLTYIDFARFTADNICTNLGLKPLFGIREHPMPWMSEYELNHEVNFFEGRVREYQTGTQLTWD
;
A
#
# COMPACT_ATOMS: atom_id res chain seq x y z
N MET A 1 -6.05 -16.70 60.91
CA MET A 1 -6.44 -16.79 62.32
C MET A 1 -5.21 -16.52 63.14
N GLU A 2 -5.23 -15.39 63.85
CA GLU A 2 -4.54 -15.07 65.12
C GLU A 2 -3.02 -15.36 65.21
N SER A 3 -2.16 -14.48 65.73
CA SER A 3 -2.39 -13.52 66.79
C SER A 3 -1.39 -12.37 66.75
N ILE A 4 -1.86 -11.25 67.26
CA ILE A 4 -1.25 -9.96 67.51
C ILE A 4 -0.34 -10.06 68.75
N MET A 5 0.76 -9.29 68.80
CA MET A 5 1.07 -8.52 70.00
C MET A 5 1.97 -7.31 69.67
N LEU A 6 1.34 -6.14 69.77
CA LEU A 6 1.95 -4.83 70.01
C LEU A 6 2.62 -4.82 71.39
N LEU A 7 3.59 -3.93 71.60
CA LEU A 7 3.59 -2.99 72.73
C LEU A 7 4.63 -1.88 72.53
N ASP A 8 4.15 -0.65 72.69
CA ASP A 8 4.82 0.65 72.69
C ASP A 8 5.81 0.83 73.84
N SER A 9 6.73 1.80 73.71
CA SER A 9 6.79 2.94 74.65
C SER A 9 7.81 4.01 74.23
N ASP A 10 7.29 5.24 74.20
CA ASP A 10 7.96 6.56 74.26
C ASP A 10 8.91 6.68 75.48
N ASP A 11 9.79 7.66 75.71
CA ASP A 11 9.90 9.05 75.25
C ASP A 11 11.27 9.65 75.68
N ALA A 12 11.58 10.83 75.14
CA ALA A 12 12.30 11.97 75.73
C ALA A 12 13.84 12.09 75.66
N GLY A 13 14.29 13.10 74.87
CA GLY A 13 14.99 14.25 75.46
C GLY A 13 16.36 14.70 74.91
N THR A 14 16.36 15.69 73.99
CA THR A 14 17.29 16.87 73.87
C THR A 14 18.81 16.63 73.66
N SER A 15 19.58 17.28 72.78
CA SER A 15 19.57 18.66 72.25
C SER A 15 20.55 18.83 71.07
N THR A 16 20.16 19.70 70.12
CA THR A 16 20.93 20.59 69.21
C THR A 16 22.34 20.26 68.73
N GLU A 17 22.50 20.13 67.40
CA GLU A 17 23.51 20.90 66.64
C GLU A 17 22.95 21.36 65.28
N ILE A 18 23.28 22.60 64.94
CA ILE A 18 22.82 23.38 63.79
C ILE A 18 23.87 23.25 62.68
N PHE A 19 23.49 22.73 61.51
CA PHE A 19 24.27 22.92 60.28
C PHE A 19 23.36 23.47 59.16
N SER A 20 23.63 24.72 58.81
CA SER A 20 23.01 25.40 57.67
C SER A 20 23.50 24.80 56.35
N SER A 21 22.59 24.33 55.51
CA SER A 21 22.86 24.15 54.07
C SER A 21 21.84 24.91 53.24
N THR A 22 22.34 25.91 52.51
CA THR A 22 21.62 26.72 51.53
C THR A 22 21.18 25.85 50.35
N ARG A 23 19.89 25.46 50.31
CA ARG A 23 19.26 24.88 49.11
C ARG A 23 19.02 25.97 48.06
N ARG A 24 19.79 25.91 46.96
CA ARG A 24 19.49 26.58 45.69
C ARG A 24 18.11 26.13 45.19
N LYS A 25 17.13 27.06 45.13
CA LYS A 25 15.85 26.82 44.45
C LYS A 25 16.09 26.75 42.94
N TYR A 26 16.08 25.55 42.38
CA TYR A 26 15.92 25.36 40.93
C TYR A 26 14.50 25.81 40.55
N LYS A 27 14.39 26.93 39.81
CA LYS A 27 13.15 27.31 39.14
C LYS A 27 12.92 26.33 38.00
N SER A 28 11.99 25.40 38.19
CA SER A 28 11.43 24.59 37.12
C SER A 28 10.70 25.51 36.13
N THR A 29 11.26 25.69 34.94
CA THR A 29 10.53 26.27 33.80
C THR A 29 9.57 25.19 33.29
N HIS A 30 8.36 25.16 33.84
CA HIS A 30 7.24 24.45 33.23
C HIS A 30 6.93 25.14 31.90
N SER A 31 7.45 24.59 30.80
CA SER A 31 6.87 24.81 29.49
C SER A 31 5.43 24.32 29.55
N LYS A 32 4.46 25.24 29.46
CA LYS A 32 3.04 24.89 29.33
C LYS A 32 2.88 24.15 28.01
N SER A 33 2.96 22.82 28.04
CA SER A 33 2.40 21.98 26.99
C SER A 33 0.89 22.24 26.97
N THR A 34 0.45 23.06 26.01
CA THR A 34 -0.95 23.13 25.63
C THR A 34 -1.37 21.73 25.21
N LYS A 35 -2.05 20.99 26.08
CA LYS A 35 -2.72 19.74 25.73
C LYS A 35 -3.67 20.07 24.58
N LYS A 36 -3.30 19.73 23.34
CA LYS A 36 -4.20 19.83 22.19
C LYS A 36 -5.40 18.92 22.50
N VAL A 37 -6.60 19.51 22.55
CA VAL A 37 -7.84 18.74 22.69
C VAL A 37 -8.00 17.94 21.40
N VAL A 38 -7.81 16.63 21.47
CA VAL A 38 -8.11 15.72 20.36
C VAL A 38 -9.56 15.29 20.52
N PHE A 39 -10.41 15.68 19.57
CA PHE A 39 -11.78 15.20 19.53
C PHE A 39 -11.79 13.75 19.00
N PRO A 40 -12.63 12.85 19.56
CA PRO A 40 -12.78 11.51 19.04
C PRO A 40 -13.21 11.56 17.57
N VAL A 41 -12.48 10.87 16.70
CA VAL A 41 -12.86 10.71 15.30
C VAL A 41 -14.06 9.78 15.19
N SER A 42 -14.89 10.02 14.17
CA SER A 42 -16.02 9.14 13.85
C SER A 42 -15.52 7.73 13.55
N SER A 43 -16.18 6.73 14.13
CA SER A 43 -15.88 5.31 13.94
C SER A 43 -17.11 4.53 13.50
N SER A 44 -16.91 3.49 12.70
CA SER A 44 -17.99 2.53 12.40
C SER A 44 -18.38 1.67 13.61
N LEU A 45 -17.60 1.73 14.69
CA LEU A 45 -17.85 1.03 15.95
C LEU A 45 -18.58 1.92 16.98
N ASP A 46 -18.84 3.19 16.66
CA ASP A 46 -19.54 4.09 17.57
C ASP A 46 -21.00 3.63 17.81
N PRO A 47 -21.51 3.66 19.05
CA PRO A 47 -22.90 3.30 19.35
C PRO A 47 -23.92 4.16 18.59
N ILE A 48 -25.04 3.54 18.23
CA ILE A 48 -26.16 4.25 17.57
C ILE A 48 -27.01 4.94 18.63
N THR A 49 -27.46 6.16 18.34
CA THR A 49 -28.39 6.89 19.20
C THR A 49 -29.60 7.36 18.40
N ILE A 50 -30.80 7.17 18.94
CA ILE A 50 -32.05 7.70 18.37
C ILE A 50 -31.96 9.22 18.28
N GLY A 51 -32.43 9.81 17.18
CA GLY A 51 -32.50 11.26 16.98
C GLY A 51 -31.23 11.92 16.44
N LYS A 52 -30.18 11.15 16.11
CA LYS A 52 -29.00 11.68 15.38
C LYS A 52 -29.39 12.16 13.98
N LYS A 53 -28.87 13.32 13.58
CA LYS A 53 -29.10 13.90 12.25
C LYS A 53 -28.18 13.26 11.21
N ARG A 54 -28.60 13.30 9.95
CA ARG A 54 -27.78 12.95 8.78
C ARG A 54 -26.46 13.75 8.76
N PRO A 55 -25.33 13.17 8.33
CA PRO A 55 -24.08 13.90 8.15
C PRO A 55 -24.26 15.11 7.20
N ALA A 56 -23.70 16.26 7.58
CA ALA A 56 -23.57 17.38 6.66
C ALA A 56 -22.31 17.17 5.80
N ALA A 57 -22.41 17.42 4.48
CA ALA A 57 -21.29 17.21 3.56
C ALA A 57 -20.03 18.01 3.96
N ALA A 58 -20.19 19.21 4.52
CA ALA A 58 -19.08 20.04 4.99
C ALA A 58 -18.27 19.41 6.14
N ASN A 59 -18.87 18.50 6.91
CA ASN A 59 -18.22 17.88 8.07
C ASN A 59 -17.45 16.60 7.69
N ILE A 60 -17.79 15.96 6.56
CA ILE A 60 -17.12 14.75 6.11
C ILE A 60 -15.67 15.08 5.76
N LYS A 61 -14.72 14.29 6.25
CA LYS A 61 -13.30 14.38 5.93
C LYS A 61 -12.72 13.03 5.59
N ILE A 62 -11.63 12.99 4.83
CA ILE A 62 -10.90 11.75 4.56
C ILE A 62 -10.32 11.20 5.86
N VAL A 63 -9.63 12.04 6.64
CA VAL A 63 -9.10 11.72 7.97
C VAL A 63 -9.58 12.76 8.98
N GLY A 64 -9.73 12.37 10.25
CA GLY A 64 -10.08 13.29 11.34
C GLY A 64 -11.53 13.81 11.32
N GLY A 65 -12.39 13.21 10.49
CA GLY A 65 -13.81 13.49 10.50
C GLY A 65 -14.46 13.06 11.83
N HIS A 66 -15.38 13.86 12.35
CA HIS A 66 -15.96 13.65 13.66
C HIS A 66 -17.41 14.12 13.72
N GLY A 67 -18.18 13.56 14.65
CA GLY A 67 -19.55 14.01 14.95
C GLY A 67 -20.61 13.54 13.95
N TYR A 68 -20.29 12.55 13.11
CA TYR A 68 -21.24 11.94 12.17
C TYR A 68 -21.09 10.42 12.12
N ASP A 69 -22.12 9.74 11.62
CA ASP A 69 -22.15 8.28 11.51
C ASP A 69 -21.51 7.81 10.18
N LEU A 70 -20.41 7.07 10.27
CA LEU A 70 -19.69 6.53 9.09
C LEU A 70 -20.52 5.52 8.29
N ARG A 71 -21.59 4.96 8.86
CA ARG A 71 -22.43 3.96 8.19
C ARG A 71 -23.41 4.58 7.19
N GLN A 72 -23.61 5.90 7.22
CA GLN A 72 -24.44 6.58 6.25
C GLN A 72 -23.64 6.87 4.97
N PRO A 73 -24.05 6.33 3.80
CA PRO A 73 -23.35 6.56 2.53
C PRO A 73 -23.63 7.95 1.92
N ILE A 74 -24.49 8.73 2.57
CA ILE A 74 -25.10 9.92 1.99
C ILE A 74 -25.03 11.08 3.01
N PRO A 75 -24.58 12.30 2.62
CA PRO A 75 -24.17 12.71 1.28
C PRO A 75 -22.82 12.11 0.84
N VAL A 76 -22.68 11.85 -0.46
CA VAL A 76 -21.36 11.65 -1.09
C VAL A 76 -20.70 13.02 -1.21
N LYS A 77 -19.56 13.22 -0.53
CA LYS A 77 -18.80 14.48 -0.61
C LYS A 77 -17.79 14.41 -1.76
N TYR A 78 -17.06 13.30 -1.87
CA TYR A 78 -16.03 13.10 -2.87
C TYR A 78 -16.58 12.31 -4.06
N ASN A 79 -17.35 12.96 -4.93
CA ASN A 79 -17.95 12.31 -6.10
C ASN A 79 -16.92 11.62 -7.00
N SER A 80 -15.72 12.20 -7.13
CA SER A 80 -14.61 11.59 -7.89
C SER A 80 -14.18 10.23 -7.34
N VAL A 81 -14.29 9.98 -6.04
CA VAL A 81 -13.99 8.67 -5.43
C VAL A 81 -15.04 7.64 -5.83
N ARG A 82 -16.32 8.06 -5.84
CA ARG A 82 -17.41 7.21 -6.32
C ARG A 82 -17.24 6.87 -7.80
N GLU A 83 -16.85 7.83 -8.63
CA GLU A 83 -16.56 7.59 -10.05
C GLU A 83 -15.41 6.59 -10.24
N ARG A 84 -14.32 6.72 -9.47
CA ARG A 84 -13.20 5.76 -9.46
C ARG A 84 -13.65 4.35 -9.05
N PHE A 85 -14.48 4.24 -8.00
CA PHE A 85 -15.08 2.95 -7.60
C PHE A 85 -15.92 2.33 -8.72
N LEU A 86 -16.74 3.13 -9.41
CA LEU A 86 -17.55 2.65 -10.52
C LEU A 86 -16.70 2.26 -11.74
N ALA A 87 -15.55 2.89 -11.94
CA ALA A 87 -14.59 2.51 -12.97
C ALA A 87 -13.89 1.19 -12.64
N ALA A 88 -13.32 1.06 -11.43
CA ALA A 88 -12.67 -0.17 -10.96
C ALA A 88 -13.63 -1.38 -11.02
N ARG A 89 -14.90 -1.21 -10.66
CA ARG A 89 -15.90 -2.28 -10.78
C ARG A 89 -16.13 -2.82 -12.19
N LYS A 90 -15.84 -2.05 -13.24
CA LYS A 90 -15.97 -2.51 -14.64
C LYS A 90 -14.78 -3.37 -15.07
N ASN A 91 -13.71 -3.38 -14.27
CA ASN A 91 -12.47 -4.07 -14.57
C ASN A 91 -12.45 -5.51 -14.03
N PHE A 92 -13.48 -5.97 -13.33
CA PHE A 92 -13.49 -7.32 -12.77
C PHE A 92 -13.16 -8.38 -13.83
N TRP A 93 -12.23 -9.28 -13.49
CA TRP A 93 -11.71 -10.33 -14.36
C TRP A 93 -11.45 -11.59 -13.52
N ILE A 94 -11.54 -12.76 -14.15
CA ILE A 94 -11.34 -14.05 -13.47
C ILE A 94 -10.07 -14.69 -14.04
N PRO A 95 -9.03 -14.96 -13.22
CA PRO A 95 -7.77 -15.53 -13.71
C PRO A 95 -7.95 -16.84 -14.49
N ASN A 96 -8.87 -17.70 -14.04
CA ASN A 96 -9.13 -19.01 -14.63
C ASN A 96 -9.72 -18.95 -16.06
N GLU A 97 -10.17 -17.77 -16.52
CA GLU A 97 -10.66 -17.58 -17.90
C GLU A 97 -9.52 -17.39 -18.91
N ILE A 98 -8.29 -17.17 -18.45
CA ILE A 98 -7.13 -16.98 -19.31
C ILE A 98 -6.46 -18.35 -19.56
N PRO A 99 -6.39 -18.82 -20.82
CA PRO A 99 -5.89 -20.15 -21.13
C PRO A 99 -4.37 -20.24 -20.90
N MET A 100 -3.93 -21.22 -20.10
CA MET A 100 -2.50 -21.38 -19.73
C MET A 100 -1.76 -22.50 -20.50
N GLY A 101 -2.38 -23.06 -21.54
CA GLY A 101 -1.87 -24.24 -22.24
C GLY A 101 -0.51 -24.04 -22.92
N GLU A 102 -0.28 -22.89 -23.56
CA GLU A 102 0.99 -22.58 -24.22
C GLU A 102 2.11 -22.36 -23.20
N ASP A 103 1.85 -21.55 -22.17
CA ASP A 103 2.83 -21.29 -21.11
C ASP A 103 3.18 -22.57 -20.34
N LYS A 104 2.21 -23.43 -20.06
CA LYS A 104 2.44 -24.78 -19.50
C LYS A 104 3.36 -25.62 -20.39
N LEU A 105 3.15 -25.59 -21.71
CA LEU A 105 4.01 -26.32 -22.64
C LEU A 105 5.44 -25.77 -22.58
N GLN A 106 5.60 -24.43 -22.59
CA GLN A 106 6.91 -23.79 -22.51
C GLN A 106 7.65 -24.16 -21.22
N TRP A 107 6.95 -24.13 -20.08
CA TRP A 107 7.45 -24.54 -18.77
C TRP A 107 7.99 -25.98 -18.79
N ASN A 108 7.20 -26.91 -19.33
CA ASN A 108 7.52 -28.35 -19.28
C ASN A 108 8.51 -28.83 -20.33
N THR A 109 8.76 -28.05 -21.39
CA THR A 109 9.62 -28.45 -22.53
C THR A 109 10.97 -27.76 -22.55
N GLY A 110 11.33 -27.01 -21.50
CA GLY A 110 12.63 -26.33 -21.41
C GLY A 110 12.78 -25.18 -22.41
N GLN A 111 11.68 -24.54 -22.80
CA GLN A 111 11.71 -23.39 -23.71
C GLN A 111 12.17 -22.10 -23.04
N LEU A 112 12.25 -22.08 -21.71
CA LEU A 112 12.85 -21.01 -20.93
C LEU A 112 14.28 -21.41 -20.58
N THR A 113 15.22 -20.49 -20.78
CA THR A 113 16.59 -20.62 -20.26
C THR A 113 16.58 -20.62 -18.72
N GLU A 114 17.68 -21.04 -18.10
CA GLU A 114 17.82 -21.02 -16.64
C GLU A 114 17.64 -19.60 -16.07
N ALA A 115 18.18 -18.58 -16.75
CA ALA A 115 18.04 -17.18 -16.35
C ALA A 115 16.59 -16.67 -16.46
N GLU A 116 15.87 -17.01 -17.54
CA GLU A 116 14.46 -16.63 -17.71
C GLU A 116 13.55 -17.34 -16.71
N MET A 117 13.83 -18.62 -16.43
CA MET A 117 13.15 -19.43 -15.43
C MET A 117 13.38 -18.89 -14.02
N TRP A 118 14.62 -18.50 -13.70
CA TRP A 118 14.98 -17.86 -12.43
C TRP A 118 14.27 -16.52 -12.26
N LEU A 119 14.31 -15.67 -13.29
CA LEU A 119 13.62 -14.38 -13.28
C LEU A 119 12.12 -14.56 -13.02
N PHE A 120 11.44 -15.45 -13.74
CA PHE A 120 10.02 -15.73 -13.51
C PHE A 120 9.75 -16.20 -12.07
N LYS A 121 10.51 -17.17 -11.55
CA LYS A 121 10.28 -17.74 -10.22
C LYS A 121 10.47 -16.71 -9.11
N THR A 122 11.54 -15.92 -9.16
CA THR A 122 11.79 -14.85 -8.17
C THR A 122 10.77 -13.72 -8.29
N ASN A 123 10.33 -13.40 -9.50
CA ASN A 123 9.30 -12.40 -9.78
C ASN A 123 7.95 -12.79 -9.16
N ILE A 124 7.41 -13.95 -9.50
CA ILE A 124 6.12 -14.40 -8.98
C ILE A 124 6.17 -14.62 -7.47
N SER A 125 7.31 -15.08 -6.93
CA SER A 125 7.52 -15.18 -5.48
C SER A 125 7.39 -13.82 -4.78
N TYR A 126 8.06 -12.81 -5.31
CA TYR A 126 8.02 -11.45 -4.75
C TYR A 126 6.64 -10.81 -4.91
N LEU A 127 6.03 -10.91 -6.09
CA LEU A 127 4.72 -10.30 -6.35
C LEU A 127 3.61 -10.93 -5.51
N THR A 128 3.59 -12.26 -5.34
CA THR A 128 2.63 -12.92 -4.43
C THR A 128 2.78 -12.41 -2.99
N ALA A 129 4.01 -12.26 -2.50
CA ALA A 129 4.24 -11.71 -1.17
C ALA A 129 3.81 -10.23 -1.06
N GLY A 130 4.04 -9.46 -2.13
CA GLY A 130 3.64 -8.05 -2.24
C GLY A 130 2.13 -7.84 -2.24
N ASP A 131 1.38 -8.55 -3.09
CA ASP A 131 -0.08 -8.43 -3.19
C ASP A 131 -0.80 -8.97 -1.94
N ASN A 132 -0.15 -9.82 -1.13
CA ASN A 132 -0.68 -10.15 0.21
C ASN A 132 -0.49 -8.99 1.20
N LEU A 133 0.58 -8.20 1.04
CA LEU A 133 0.93 -7.14 1.97
C LEU A 133 0.03 -5.90 1.81
N VAL A 134 -0.42 -5.59 0.59
CA VAL A 134 -1.30 -4.44 0.30
C VAL A 134 -2.65 -4.52 1.04
N PRO A 135 -3.49 -5.57 0.89
CA PRO A 135 -4.78 -5.65 1.54
C PRO A 135 -4.64 -5.75 3.08
N ASP A 136 -3.60 -6.41 3.58
CA ASP A 136 -3.31 -6.46 5.02
C ASP A 136 -2.99 -5.07 5.58
N ASN A 137 -2.23 -4.25 4.85
CA ASN A 137 -2.01 -2.86 5.25
C ASN A 137 -3.30 -2.06 5.26
N MET A 138 -4.14 -2.25 4.25
CA MET A 138 -5.42 -1.55 4.18
C MET A 138 -6.30 -1.88 5.39
N VAL A 139 -6.44 -3.16 5.71
CA VAL A 139 -7.26 -3.67 6.82
C VAL A 139 -6.69 -3.26 8.18
N ASN A 140 -5.40 -3.46 8.40
CA ASN A 140 -4.79 -3.30 9.72
C ASN A 140 -4.40 -1.85 10.04
N ALA A 141 -3.98 -1.07 9.04
CA ALA A 141 -3.56 0.32 9.21
C ALA A 141 -4.58 1.32 8.64
N ILE A 142 -4.82 1.32 7.34
CA ILE A 142 -5.48 2.45 6.65
C ILE A 142 -6.95 2.60 7.09
N PHE A 143 -7.74 1.54 7.10
CA PHE A 143 -9.19 1.61 7.34
C PHE A 143 -9.55 2.24 8.69
N LYS A 144 -8.71 2.11 9.70
CA LYS A 144 -8.95 2.71 11.03
C LYS A 144 -8.97 4.24 10.99
N HIS A 145 -8.28 4.85 10.03
CA HIS A 145 -8.11 6.30 9.93
C HIS A 145 -9.05 6.97 8.93
N ILE A 146 -9.59 6.22 7.97
CA ILE A 146 -10.47 6.76 6.92
C ILE A 146 -11.90 6.98 7.43
N THR A 147 -12.31 8.25 7.47
CA THR A 147 -13.60 8.72 7.99
C THR A 147 -14.59 9.16 6.89
N ALA A 148 -14.31 8.89 5.61
CA ALA A 148 -15.22 9.14 4.49
C ALA A 148 -15.81 7.81 3.98
N ASN A 149 -17.14 7.70 3.93
CA ASN A 149 -17.81 6.44 3.60
C ASN A 149 -17.48 5.97 2.16
N GLU A 150 -17.52 6.88 1.19
CA GLU A 150 -17.24 6.62 -0.22
C GLU A 150 -15.79 6.14 -0.44
N MET A 151 -14.83 6.66 0.32
CA MET A 151 -13.44 6.17 0.26
C MET A 151 -13.32 4.80 0.91
N ARG A 152 -13.98 4.55 2.03
CA ARG A 152 -14.06 3.20 2.62
C ARG A 152 -14.72 2.21 1.66
N GLN A 153 -15.68 2.63 0.84
CA GLN A 153 -16.30 1.76 -0.17
C GLN A 153 -15.29 1.40 -1.26
N TYR A 154 -14.56 2.39 -1.79
CA TYR A 154 -13.50 2.16 -2.77
C TYR A 154 -12.41 1.22 -2.24
N LEU A 155 -11.89 1.47 -1.04
CA LEU A 155 -10.82 0.65 -0.47
C LEU A 155 -11.24 -0.81 -0.25
N ARG A 156 -12.54 -1.10 -0.02
CA ARG A 156 -13.00 -2.49 0.08
C ARG A 156 -12.99 -3.20 -1.27
N HIS A 157 -13.20 -2.45 -2.35
CA HIS A 157 -13.12 -2.98 -3.71
C HIS A 157 -11.67 -3.29 -4.08
N VAL A 158 -10.74 -2.40 -3.75
CA VAL A 158 -9.30 -2.66 -3.91
C VAL A 158 -8.89 -3.94 -3.16
N VAL A 159 -9.27 -4.12 -1.89
CA VAL A 159 -8.99 -5.37 -1.15
C VAL A 159 -9.50 -6.63 -1.89
N MET A 160 -10.62 -6.53 -2.61
CA MET A 160 -11.12 -7.63 -3.44
C MET A 160 -10.26 -7.83 -4.70
N GLU A 161 -9.82 -6.76 -5.35
CA GLU A 161 -8.89 -6.81 -6.50
C GLU A 161 -7.56 -7.45 -6.09
N GLU A 162 -6.96 -7.05 -4.96
CA GLU A 162 -5.74 -7.68 -4.40
C GLU A 162 -5.93 -9.19 -4.15
N SER A 163 -7.09 -9.59 -3.63
CA SER A 163 -7.41 -11.00 -3.41
C SER A 163 -7.49 -11.77 -4.73
N ASN A 164 -7.99 -11.13 -5.78
CA ASN A 164 -8.04 -11.71 -7.13
C ASN A 164 -6.65 -11.80 -7.78
N HIS A 165 -5.76 -10.84 -7.49
CA HIS A 165 -4.37 -10.88 -7.95
C HIS A 165 -3.63 -12.07 -7.33
N ILE A 166 -3.80 -12.32 -6.03
CA ILE A 166 -3.23 -13.50 -5.35
C ILE A 166 -3.72 -14.80 -5.98
N GLU A 167 -5.03 -14.92 -6.26
CA GLU A 167 -5.60 -16.07 -6.96
C GLU A 167 -4.97 -16.29 -8.34
N SER A 168 -4.64 -15.21 -9.05
CA SER A 168 -3.99 -15.32 -10.35
C SER A 168 -2.60 -15.95 -10.29
N TYR A 169 -1.79 -15.63 -9.27
CA TYR A 169 -0.46 -16.23 -9.11
C TYR A 169 -0.55 -17.71 -8.74
N LEU A 170 -1.51 -18.07 -7.87
CA LEU A 170 -1.82 -19.47 -7.54
C LEU A 170 -2.18 -20.24 -8.81
N PHE A 171 -3.13 -19.70 -9.59
CA PHE A 171 -3.59 -20.33 -10.82
C PHE A 171 -2.49 -20.49 -11.87
N ILE A 172 -1.56 -19.54 -11.99
CA ILE A 172 -0.41 -19.65 -12.90
C ILE A 172 0.44 -20.89 -12.57
N LEU A 173 0.83 -21.05 -11.30
CA LEU A 173 1.69 -22.17 -10.90
C LEU A 173 0.94 -23.51 -10.90
N GLU A 174 -0.33 -23.53 -10.51
CA GLU A 174 -1.18 -24.71 -10.63
C GLU A 174 -1.28 -25.16 -12.10
N SER A 175 -1.48 -24.21 -13.02
CA SER A 175 -1.57 -24.48 -14.46
C SER A 175 -0.31 -25.12 -15.02
N PHE A 176 0.86 -24.72 -14.51
CA PHE A 176 2.15 -25.32 -14.88
C PHE A 176 2.31 -26.76 -14.37
N GLY A 177 1.42 -27.20 -13.48
CA GLY A 177 1.38 -28.55 -12.93
C GLY A 177 2.17 -28.69 -11.62
N LEU A 178 2.44 -27.59 -10.92
CA LEU A 178 3.08 -27.65 -9.61
C LEU A 178 2.04 -28.01 -8.53
N ASP A 179 2.36 -29.02 -7.72
CA ASP A 179 1.63 -29.35 -6.49
C ASP A 179 1.96 -28.35 -5.37
N ASP A 180 1.29 -28.47 -4.22
CA ASP A 180 1.49 -27.60 -3.06
C ASP A 180 2.97 -27.46 -2.65
N LYS A 181 3.73 -28.56 -2.78
CA LYS A 181 5.16 -28.56 -2.47
C LYS A 181 5.95 -27.73 -3.48
N GLY A 182 5.71 -27.94 -4.78
CA GLY A 182 6.36 -27.19 -5.85
C GLY A 182 6.01 -25.71 -5.82
N GLN A 183 4.72 -25.38 -5.61
CA GLN A 183 4.27 -24.00 -5.43
C GLN A 183 4.91 -23.36 -4.20
N GLY A 184 4.90 -24.08 -3.06
CA GLY A 184 5.54 -23.61 -1.83
C GLY A 184 7.03 -23.32 -1.99
N GLN A 185 7.76 -24.12 -2.77
CA GLN A 185 9.17 -23.84 -3.09
C GLN A 185 9.34 -22.54 -3.87
N VAL A 186 8.47 -22.24 -4.84
CA VAL A 186 8.54 -20.99 -5.60
C VAL A 186 8.13 -19.81 -4.72
N PHE A 187 6.99 -19.89 -4.03
CA PHE A 187 6.51 -18.82 -3.16
C PHE A 187 7.41 -18.54 -1.95
N ASN A 188 8.30 -19.46 -1.56
CA ASN A 188 9.25 -19.22 -0.48
C ASN A 188 10.51 -18.45 -0.93
N LEU A 189 10.81 -18.35 -2.23
CA LEU A 189 12.06 -17.76 -2.73
C LEU A 189 12.30 -16.31 -2.24
N TYR A 190 11.26 -15.50 -2.08
CA TYR A 190 11.43 -14.14 -1.55
C TYR A 190 12.01 -14.13 -0.12
N GLN A 191 11.82 -15.20 0.66
CA GLN A 191 12.40 -15.37 2.00
C GLN A 191 13.82 -15.92 1.98
N GLU A 192 14.29 -16.44 0.84
CA GLU A 192 15.62 -17.01 0.67
C GLU A 192 16.63 -16.00 0.11
N MET A 193 16.16 -14.83 -0.32
CA MET A 193 16.96 -13.77 -0.92
C MET A 193 16.96 -12.51 -0.05
N PRO A 194 18.11 -12.11 0.55
CA PRO A 194 18.19 -10.96 1.45
C PRO A 194 17.63 -9.66 0.87
N GLU A 195 17.84 -9.42 -0.43
CA GLU A 195 17.39 -8.20 -1.12
C GLU A 195 15.87 -8.15 -1.26
N LEU A 196 15.21 -9.30 -1.47
CA LEU A 196 13.75 -9.39 -1.53
C LEU A 196 13.16 -9.26 -0.12
N VAL A 197 13.76 -9.92 0.87
CA VAL A 197 13.38 -9.79 2.29
C VAL A 197 13.48 -8.33 2.76
N GLU A 198 14.58 -7.64 2.44
CA GLU A 198 14.78 -6.23 2.80
C GLU A 198 13.68 -5.35 2.17
N LYS A 199 13.37 -5.59 0.89
CA LYS A 199 12.35 -4.81 0.17
C LYS A 199 10.94 -5.01 0.72
N VAL A 200 10.55 -6.24 1.08
CA VAL A 200 9.26 -6.52 1.73
C VAL A 200 9.20 -5.91 3.14
N ASN A 201 10.26 -6.09 3.93
CA ASN A 201 10.33 -5.54 5.29
C ASN A 201 10.30 -4.02 5.32
N TRP A 202 10.79 -3.35 4.27
CA TRP A 202 10.77 -1.90 4.17
C TRP A 202 9.36 -1.33 4.23
N ASN A 203 8.39 -1.90 3.50
CA ASN A 203 6.98 -1.48 3.58
C ASN A 203 6.39 -1.76 4.97
N LEU A 204 6.68 -2.92 5.55
CA LEU A 204 6.20 -3.32 6.89
C LEU A 204 6.62 -2.32 7.99
N ILE A 205 7.76 -1.64 7.87
CA ILE A 205 8.17 -0.61 8.82
C ILE A 205 7.10 0.49 8.91
N PHE A 206 6.55 0.93 7.78
CA PHE A 206 5.56 2.01 7.75
C PHE A 206 4.20 1.55 8.31
N THR A 207 3.73 0.38 7.88
CA THR A 207 2.50 -0.23 8.43
C THR A 207 2.59 -0.38 9.93
N ASN A 208 3.71 -0.92 10.43
CA ASN A 208 3.92 -1.11 11.87
C ASN A 208 3.99 0.22 12.64
N ASN A 209 4.49 1.29 12.03
CA ASN A 209 4.47 2.62 12.66
C ASN A 209 3.04 3.17 12.82
N VAL A 210 2.11 2.79 11.94
CA VAL A 210 0.68 3.15 12.07
C VAL A 210 -0.02 2.25 13.08
N VAL A 211 0.13 0.93 12.91
CA VAL A 211 -0.56 -0.08 13.73
C VAL A 211 -0.17 0.02 15.21
N ASN A 212 1.13 0.17 15.50
CA ASN A 212 1.65 0.21 16.86
C ASN A 212 1.69 1.64 17.45
N SER A 213 1.08 2.62 16.78
CA SER A 213 1.04 3.98 17.28
C SER A 213 0.08 4.11 18.46
N ASP A 214 0.60 4.60 19.60
CA ASP A 214 -0.24 5.03 20.73
C ASP A 214 -0.92 6.39 20.49
N ALA A 215 -0.60 7.07 19.38
CA ALA A 215 -1.19 8.36 19.04
C ALA A 215 -2.68 8.18 18.71
N PRO A 216 -3.59 8.98 19.32
CA PRO A 216 -5.00 8.88 19.01
C PRO A 216 -5.27 9.12 17.51
N PRO A 217 -6.16 8.34 16.86
CA PRO A 217 -6.56 8.60 15.48
C PRO A 217 -7.04 10.04 15.28
N GLY A 218 -6.63 10.68 14.19
CA GLY A 218 -6.89 12.09 13.91
C GLY A 218 -5.92 13.08 14.58
N SER A 219 -5.03 12.61 15.48
CA SER A 219 -3.93 13.45 15.98
C SER A 219 -2.90 13.75 14.88
N PRO A 220 -2.15 14.87 14.97
CA PRO A 220 -1.08 15.16 14.02
C PRO A 220 -0.03 14.05 13.93
N GLU A 221 0.27 13.38 15.04
CA GLU A 221 1.23 12.28 15.11
C GLU A 221 0.73 11.06 14.33
N ALA A 222 -0.51 10.63 14.59
CA ALA A 222 -1.13 9.52 13.87
C ALA A 222 -1.28 9.79 12.37
N ASN A 223 -1.69 11.02 12.02
CA ASN A 223 -1.86 11.40 10.61
C ASN A 223 -0.52 11.50 9.87
N ARG A 224 0.59 11.85 10.55
CA ARG A 224 1.93 11.79 9.95
C ARG A 224 2.38 10.37 9.67
N ALA A 225 2.19 9.45 10.62
CA ALA A 225 2.52 8.03 10.41
C ALA A 225 1.71 7.45 9.25
N LEU A 226 0.40 7.72 9.20
CA LEU A 226 -0.47 7.31 8.09
C LEU A 226 -0.01 7.90 6.74
N LEU A 227 0.41 9.16 6.71
CA LEU A 227 0.87 9.78 5.46
C LEU A 227 2.15 9.14 4.94
N GLU A 228 3.10 8.79 5.82
CA GLU A 228 4.31 8.05 5.41
C GLU A 228 3.96 6.64 4.90
N ASP A 229 3.02 5.95 5.54
CA ASP A 229 2.50 4.65 5.09
C ASP A 229 1.82 4.72 3.73
N LEU A 230 0.88 5.65 3.54
CA LEU A 230 0.23 5.83 2.23
C LEU A 230 1.25 6.13 1.12
N ILE A 231 2.31 6.87 1.43
CA ILE A 231 3.37 7.18 0.46
C ILE A 231 4.24 5.96 0.18
N SER A 232 4.55 5.11 1.17
CA SER A 232 5.33 3.89 0.92
C SER A 232 4.54 2.88 0.07
N TYR A 233 3.22 2.77 0.26
CA TYR A 233 2.36 1.95 -0.59
C TYR A 233 2.08 2.57 -1.95
N TYR A 234 1.99 3.89 -2.07
CA TYR A 234 1.99 4.54 -3.39
C TYR A 234 3.29 4.27 -4.16
N VAL A 235 4.44 4.26 -3.49
CA VAL A 235 5.71 3.81 -4.09
C VAL A 235 5.65 2.32 -4.46
N PHE A 236 5.05 1.47 -3.62
CA PHE A 236 4.90 0.05 -3.89
C PHE A 236 4.14 -0.20 -5.21
N GLU A 237 2.93 0.33 -5.31
CA GLU A 237 2.02 0.13 -6.44
C GLU A 237 2.45 0.89 -7.70
N TYR A 238 3.06 2.07 -7.55
CA TYR A 238 3.46 2.90 -8.69
C TYR A 238 4.88 2.62 -9.18
N LEU A 239 5.78 2.09 -8.33
CA LEU A 239 7.20 1.84 -8.67
C LEU A 239 7.53 0.36 -8.67
N PHE A 240 7.37 -0.35 -7.54
CA PHE A 240 7.82 -1.75 -7.45
C PHE A 240 7.03 -2.68 -8.35
N PHE A 241 5.70 -2.55 -8.40
CA PHE A 241 4.86 -3.41 -9.22
C PHE A 241 5.08 -3.25 -10.73
N PRO A 242 5.07 -2.04 -11.33
CA PRO A 242 5.38 -1.89 -12.75
C PRO A 242 6.77 -2.42 -13.14
N LEU A 243 7.75 -2.30 -12.25
CA LEU A 243 9.06 -2.92 -12.42
C LEU A 243 8.97 -4.44 -12.40
N GLY A 244 8.26 -5.03 -11.44
CA GLY A 244 7.94 -6.45 -11.42
C GLY A 244 7.26 -6.93 -12.72
N PHE A 245 6.22 -6.23 -13.18
CA PHE A 245 5.51 -6.58 -14.40
C PHE A 245 6.41 -6.52 -15.65
N SER A 246 7.31 -5.53 -15.71
CA SER A 246 8.25 -5.37 -16.82
C SER A 246 9.12 -6.61 -17.07
N GLN A 247 9.42 -7.39 -16.02
CA GLN A 247 10.22 -8.61 -16.13
C GLN A 247 9.48 -9.67 -16.96
N ILE A 248 8.19 -9.87 -16.71
CA ILE A 248 7.35 -10.83 -17.43
C ILE A 248 6.96 -10.29 -18.81
N PHE A 249 6.69 -9.00 -18.94
CA PHE A 249 6.44 -8.38 -20.25
C PHE A 249 7.66 -8.50 -21.18
N ALA A 250 8.88 -8.37 -20.66
CA ALA A 250 10.10 -8.60 -21.45
C ALA A 250 10.18 -10.03 -22.00
N LEU A 251 9.78 -11.04 -21.21
CA LEU A 251 9.67 -12.43 -21.67
C LEU A 251 8.60 -12.57 -22.78
N ALA A 252 7.43 -11.97 -22.59
CA ALA A 252 6.32 -12.02 -23.55
C ALA A 252 6.66 -11.40 -24.91
N ARG A 253 7.46 -10.33 -24.92
CA ARG A 253 8.00 -9.71 -26.16
C ARG A 253 8.88 -10.67 -26.96
N LYS A 254 9.43 -11.70 -26.31
CA LYS A 254 10.21 -12.78 -26.92
C LYS A 254 9.40 -14.05 -27.16
N GLY A 255 8.08 -13.96 -27.04
CA GLY A 255 7.18 -15.09 -27.25
C GLY A 255 7.13 -16.05 -26.07
N LYS A 256 7.57 -15.63 -24.88
CA LYS A 256 7.62 -16.47 -23.68
C LYS A 256 6.57 -16.05 -22.66
N LEU A 257 5.86 -17.00 -22.06
CA LEU A 257 4.91 -16.74 -20.97
C LEU A 257 3.85 -15.66 -21.30
N ARG A 258 3.24 -15.75 -22.49
CA ARG A 258 2.32 -14.71 -22.99
C ARG A 258 1.01 -14.67 -22.23
N ASN A 259 0.53 -15.81 -21.74
CA ASN A 259 -0.72 -15.88 -21.00
C ASN A 259 -0.52 -15.42 -19.54
N THR A 260 0.63 -15.70 -18.93
CA THR A 260 1.08 -15.07 -17.69
C THR A 260 1.16 -13.55 -17.86
N ALA A 261 1.78 -13.06 -18.95
CA ALA A 261 1.83 -11.63 -19.22
C ALA A 261 0.44 -11.00 -19.43
N GLN A 262 -0.50 -11.74 -20.00
CA GLN A 262 -1.89 -11.29 -20.10
C GLN A 262 -2.53 -11.11 -18.71
N GLN A 263 -2.35 -12.06 -17.80
CA GLN A 263 -2.79 -11.91 -16.40
C GLN A 263 -2.15 -10.68 -15.75
N TYR A 264 -0.84 -10.49 -15.94
CA TYR A 264 -0.13 -9.34 -15.39
C TYR A 264 -0.58 -8.01 -16.01
N SER A 265 -1.08 -8.02 -17.25
CA SER A 265 -1.66 -6.82 -17.89
C SER A 265 -2.99 -6.44 -17.24
N TYR A 266 -3.79 -7.43 -16.79
CA TYR A 266 -4.99 -7.17 -16.00
C TYR A 266 -4.65 -6.60 -14.62
N ILE A 267 -3.70 -7.22 -13.91
CA ILE A 267 -3.20 -6.71 -12.62
C ILE A 267 -2.69 -5.28 -12.80
N TRP A 268 -1.84 -5.01 -13.80
CA TRP A 268 -1.28 -3.68 -14.03
C TRP A 268 -2.34 -2.61 -14.34
N ARG A 269 -3.42 -2.97 -15.05
CA ARG A 269 -4.57 -2.07 -15.27
C ARG A 269 -5.25 -1.72 -13.94
N ASP A 270 -5.40 -2.69 -13.04
CA ASP A 270 -5.97 -2.48 -11.71
C ASP A 270 -5.03 -1.60 -10.86
N GLU A 271 -3.72 -1.90 -10.84
CA GLU A 271 -2.67 -1.12 -10.17
C GLU A 271 -2.56 0.34 -10.64
N THR A 272 -2.87 0.58 -11.91
CA THR A 272 -2.94 1.94 -12.45
C THR A 272 -4.07 2.74 -11.79
N LEU A 273 -5.21 2.10 -11.50
CA LEU A 273 -6.30 2.73 -10.74
C LEU A 273 -5.96 2.84 -9.25
N HIS A 274 -5.34 1.82 -8.66
CA HIS A 274 -4.91 1.80 -7.26
C HIS A 274 -3.97 2.97 -6.98
N SER A 275 -2.86 3.04 -7.70
CA SER A 275 -1.85 4.10 -7.54
C SER A 275 -2.40 5.49 -7.87
N SER A 276 -3.25 5.64 -8.89
CA SER A 276 -3.92 6.92 -9.22
C SER A 276 -4.85 7.38 -8.09
N ASN A 277 -5.60 6.45 -7.47
CA ASN A 277 -6.44 6.78 -6.34
C ASN A 277 -5.64 6.98 -5.04
N GLY A 278 -4.56 6.24 -4.84
CA GLY A 278 -3.60 6.43 -3.74
C GLY A 278 -3.00 7.83 -3.76
N LEU A 279 -2.55 8.29 -4.92
CA LEU A 279 -2.11 9.68 -5.11
C LEU A 279 -3.22 10.68 -4.78
N TRP A 280 -4.44 10.46 -5.29
CA TRP A 280 -5.58 11.33 -4.96
C TRP A 280 -5.84 11.39 -3.44
N LEU A 281 -5.79 10.24 -2.76
CA LEU A 281 -5.99 10.13 -1.33
C LEU A 281 -4.93 10.92 -0.55
N ILE A 282 -3.65 10.72 -0.90
CA ILE A 282 -2.51 11.45 -0.32
C ILE A 282 -2.69 12.96 -0.48
N LEU A 283 -2.95 13.42 -1.71
CA LEU A 283 -3.12 14.85 -2.02
C LEU A 283 -4.35 15.44 -1.30
N GLN A 284 -5.44 14.68 -1.17
CA GLN A 284 -6.62 15.13 -0.45
C GLN A 284 -6.38 15.23 1.06
N ILE A 285 -5.64 14.29 1.66
CA ILE A 285 -5.21 14.38 3.06
C ILE A 285 -4.35 15.63 3.27
N ILE A 286 -3.37 15.87 2.40
CA ILE A 286 -2.53 17.08 2.45
C ILE A 286 -3.37 18.35 2.33
N ARG A 287 -4.33 18.38 1.41
CA ARG A 287 -5.22 19.53 1.21
C ARG A 287 -6.08 19.84 2.44
N GLU A 288 -6.59 18.80 3.10
CA GLU A 288 -7.43 18.95 4.29
C GLU A 288 -6.64 19.22 5.58
N ASN A 289 -5.33 18.94 5.56
CA ASN A 289 -4.42 19.02 6.70
C ASN A 289 -3.04 19.59 6.24
N PRO A 290 -2.98 20.85 5.79
CA PRO A 290 -1.80 21.42 5.14
C PRO A 290 -0.55 21.44 6.03
N GLU A 291 -0.71 21.42 7.35
CA GLU A 291 0.39 21.35 8.31
C GLU A 291 1.19 20.03 8.26
N LEU A 292 0.59 18.96 7.73
CA LEU A 292 1.28 17.68 7.52
C LEU A 292 2.35 17.79 6.42
N TRP A 293 2.18 18.68 5.44
CA TRP A 293 3.05 18.78 4.25
C TRP A 293 4.11 19.88 4.35
N ASN A 294 4.74 19.99 5.52
CA ASN A 294 5.83 20.93 5.77
C ASN A 294 7.17 20.46 5.15
N ALA A 295 8.19 21.33 5.19
CA ALA A 295 9.51 21.05 4.60
C ALA A 295 10.20 19.79 5.17
N ALA A 296 9.95 19.45 6.45
CA ALA A 296 10.50 18.24 7.04
C ALA A 296 9.84 16.99 6.45
N MET A 297 8.51 17.00 6.29
CA MET A 297 7.79 15.91 5.63
C MET A 297 8.22 15.76 4.16
N GLN A 298 8.33 16.86 3.41
CA GLN A 298 8.81 16.82 2.02
C GLN A 298 10.22 16.23 1.91
N LYS A 299 11.14 16.59 2.82
CA LYS A 299 12.48 15.98 2.89
C LYS A 299 12.41 14.49 3.22
N ARG A 300 11.54 14.09 4.15
CA ARG A 300 11.32 12.70 4.53
C ARG A 300 10.80 11.87 3.35
N VAL A 301 9.81 12.37 2.63
CA VAL A 301 9.25 11.72 1.45
C VAL A 301 10.29 11.53 0.34
N ARG A 302 11.13 12.53 0.07
CA ARG A 302 12.25 12.36 -0.87
C ARG A 302 13.23 11.27 -0.44
N ALA A 303 13.46 11.11 0.86
CA ALA A 303 14.31 10.04 1.37
C ALA A 303 13.65 8.65 1.21
N ILE A 304 12.34 8.54 1.45
CA ILE A 304 11.55 7.32 1.21
C ILE A 304 11.68 6.89 -0.26
N ILE A 305 11.45 7.82 -1.19
CA ILE A 305 11.52 7.55 -2.63
C ILE A 305 12.95 7.15 -3.06
N ASN A 306 13.97 7.84 -2.54
CA ASN A 306 15.36 7.49 -2.85
C ASN A 306 15.76 6.11 -2.32
N ASP A 307 15.28 5.74 -1.13
CA ASP A 307 15.54 4.42 -0.54
C ASP A 307 14.83 3.31 -1.32
N ALA A 308 13.62 3.56 -1.82
CA ALA A 308 12.93 2.63 -2.71
C ALA A 308 13.74 2.32 -3.98
N VAL A 309 14.33 3.33 -4.63
CA VAL A 309 15.21 3.11 -5.80
C VAL A 309 16.46 2.31 -5.43
N ARG A 310 17.02 2.53 -4.23
CA ARG A 310 18.15 1.72 -3.73
C ARG A 310 17.73 0.25 -3.58
N LEU A 311 16.60 -0.01 -2.92
CA LEU A 311 16.08 -1.37 -2.73
C LEU A 311 15.80 -2.06 -4.07
N GLU A 312 15.22 -1.33 -5.02
CA GLU A 312 14.93 -1.87 -6.34
C GLU A 312 16.21 -2.15 -7.15
N THR A 313 17.25 -1.35 -6.96
CA THR A 313 18.57 -1.61 -7.54
C THR A 313 19.18 -2.89 -6.99
N LEU A 314 19.09 -3.12 -5.67
CA LEU A 314 19.55 -4.36 -5.04
C LEU A 314 18.75 -5.56 -5.54
N HIS A 315 17.42 -5.44 -5.58
CA HIS A 315 16.53 -6.46 -6.14
C HIS A 315 16.91 -6.81 -7.58
N ALA A 316 17.11 -5.81 -8.45
CA ALA A 316 17.46 -6.00 -9.85
C ALA A 316 18.74 -6.83 -10.02
N HIS A 317 19.78 -6.54 -9.23
CA HIS A 317 21.03 -7.30 -9.28
C HIS A 317 20.88 -8.73 -8.72
N ALA A 318 20.02 -8.94 -7.72
CA ALA A 318 19.79 -10.26 -7.15
C ALA A 318 19.01 -11.19 -8.11
N VAL A 319 18.01 -10.66 -8.81
CA VAL A 319 17.17 -11.44 -9.74
C VAL A 319 17.74 -11.52 -11.17
N MET A 320 18.67 -10.63 -11.52
CA MET A 320 19.40 -10.63 -12.80
C MET A 320 20.93 -10.53 -12.58
N PRO A 321 21.57 -11.56 -11.97
CA PRO A 321 22.98 -11.50 -11.58
C PRO A 321 23.94 -11.35 -12.77
N ASP A 322 23.57 -11.88 -13.94
CA ASP A 322 24.38 -11.82 -15.17
C ASP A 322 24.15 -10.53 -15.99
N GLY A 323 23.50 -9.52 -15.40
CA GLY A 323 23.30 -8.21 -16.03
C GLY A 323 22.01 -8.06 -16.83
N GLY A 324 21.11 -9.04 -16.78
CA GLY A 324 19.78 -8.99 -17.40
C GLY A 324 19.46 -10.19 -18.28
N ILE A 325 18.32 -10.13 -18.95
CA ILE A 325 17.93 -11.07 -20.02
C ILE A 325 17.84 -10.32 -21.35
N VAL A 326 17.75 -11.06 -22.47
CA VAL A 326 17.63 -10.45 -23.81
C VAL A 326 16.36 -9.61 -23.90
N GLY A 327 16.52 -8.28 -24.02
CA GLY A 327 15.41 -7.33 -24.06
C GLY A 327 15.12 -6.63 -22.73
N LEU A 328 15.80 -7.02 -21.64
CA LEU A 328 15.75 -6.34 -20.35
C LEU A 328 17.14 -6.31 -19.69
N PRO A 329 18.02 -5.37 -20.11
CA PRO A 329 19.27 -5.12 -19.40
C PRO A 329 19.00 -4.59 -18.00
N VAL A 330 19.77 -5.03 -17.00
CA VAL A 330 19.60 -4.61 -15.60
C VAL A 330 19.71 -3.09 -15.43
N LEU A 331 20.57 -2.43 -16.22
CA LEU A 331 20.73 -0.98 -16.18
C LEU A 331 19.50 -0.25 -16.69
N THR A 332 18.86 -0.75 -17.76
CA THR A 332 17.60 -0.20 -18.27
C THR A 332 16.48 -0.34 -17.24
N TYR A 333 16.44 -1.46 -16.53
CA TYR A 333 15.49 -1.69 -15.43
C TYR A 333 15.71 -0.68 -14.29
N ILE A 334 16.97 -0.47 -13.87
CA ILE A 334 17.31 0.51 -12.81
C ILE A 334 16.98 1.94 -13.25
N ASP A 335 17.22 2.30 -14.51
CA ASP A 335 16.86 3.62 -15.02
C ASP A 335 15.34 3.81 -15.05
N PHE A 336 14.56 2.74 -15.30
CA PHE A 336 13.11 2.82 -15.16
C PHE A 336 12.67 3.04 -13.71
N ALA A 337 13.33 2.40 -12.73
CA ALA A 337 13.10 2.68 -11.31
C ALA A 337 13.30 4.17 -10.98
N ARG A 338 14.39 4.75 -11.50
CA ARG A 338 14.71 6.18 -11.34
C ARG A 338 13.71 7.10 -12.03
N PHE A 339 13.29 6.75 -13.25
CA PHE A 339 12.26 7.48 -14.00
C PHE A 339 10.95 7.53 -13.22
N THR A 340 10.49 6.38 -12.73
CA THR A 340 9.25 6.28 -11.96
C THR A 340 9.36 7.01 -10.62
N ALA A 341 10.52 6.98 -9.95
CA ALA A 341 10.78 7.78 -8.76
C ALA A 341 10.71 9.30 -9.00
N ASP A 342 11.20 9.78 -10.14
CA ASP A 342 11.09 11.18 -10.54
C ASP A 342 9.64 11.57 -10.85
N ASN A 343 8.85 10.65 -11.41
CA ASN A 343 7.41 10.83 -11.61
C ASN A 343 6.66 10.92 -10.27
N ILE A 344 6.97 10.05 -9.30
CA ILE A 344 6.40 10.14 -7.93
C ILE A 344 6.74 11.49 -7.30
N CYS A 345 8.00 11.95 -7.41
CA CYS A 345 8.38 13.28 -6.92
C CYS A 345 7.52 14.37 -7.56
N THR A 346 7.40 14.36 -8.89
CA THR A 346 6.65 15.36 -9.65
C THR A 346 5.16 15.36 -9.28
N ASN A 347 4.54 14.18 -9.18
CA ASN A 347 3.15 14.00 -8.79
C ASN A 347 2.84 14.55 -7.38
N LEU A 348 3.82 14.51 -6.48
CA LEU A 348 3.74 15.07 -5.13
C LEU A 348 4.21 16.54 -5.03
N GLY A 349 4.51 17.19 -6.16
CA GLY A 349 4.99 18.57 -6.20
C GLY A 349 6.42 18.77 -5.69
N LEU A 350 7.24 17.72 -5.71
CA LEU A 350 8.63 17.71 -5.28
C LEU A 350 9.57 17.77 -6.48
N LYS A 351 10.80 18.27 -6.26
CA LYS A 351 11.84 18.25 -7.30
C LYS A 351 12.30 16.81 -7.57
N PRO A 352 12.45 16.41 -8.85
CA PRO A 352 13.06 15.13 -9.24
C PRO A 352 14.38 14.84 -8.53
N LEU A 353 14.67 13.56 -8.33
CA LEU A 353 15.86 13.04 -7.66
C LEU A 353 16.98 12.68 -8.66
N PHE A 354 16.63 12.09 -9.80
CA PHE A 354 17.59 11.45 -10.72
C PHE A 354 17.72 12.18 -12.06
N GLY A 355 16.71 12.95 -12.46
CA GLY A 355 16.71 13.73 -13.69
C GLY A 355 16.50 12.91 -14.96
N ILE A 356 15.85 11.74 -14.86
CA ILE A 356 15.55 10.89 -16.02
C ILE A 356 14.34 11.47 -16.76
N ARG A 357 14.54 11.88 -18.02
CA ARG A 357 13.50 12.58 -18.80
C ARG A 357 12.73 11.69 -19.75
N GLU A 358 13.37 10.64 -20.25
CA GLU A 358 12.81 9.74 -21.26
C GLU A 358 12.47 8.40 -20.61
N HIS A 359 11.35 7.82 -21.01
CA HIS A 359 10.90 6.53 -20.50
C HIS A 359 11.87 5.42 -20.97
N PRO A 360 12.60 4.72 -20.07
CA PRO A 360 13.65 3.77 -20.47
C PRO A 360 13.11 2.49 -21.13
N MET A 361 11.85 2.14 -20.86
CA MET A 361 11.17 0.97 -21.41
C MET A 361 9.85 1.34 -22.11
N PRO A 362 9.87 2.15 -23.19
CA PRO A 362 8.64 2.69 -23.79
C PRO A 362 7.72 1.60 -24.36
N TRP A 363 8.26 0.40 -24.61
CA TRP A 363 7.51 -0.78 -25.02
C TRP A 363 6.56 -1.32 -23.95
N MET A 364 6.67 -0.88 -22.70
CA MET A 364 5.72 -1.22 -21.63
C MET A 364 4.28 -0.89 -22.04
N SER A 365 4.07 0.18 -22.79
CA SER A 365 2.73 0.61 -23.24
C SER A 365 2.03 -0.41 -24.15
N GLU A 366 2.75 -1.39 -24.71
CA GLU A 366 2.14 -2.48 -25.50
C GLU A 366 1.30 -3.43 -24.63
N TYR A 367 1.51 -3.43 -23.31
CA TYR A 367 0.79 -4.26 -22.34
C TYR A 367 -0.27 -3.47 -21.55
N GLU A 368 -0.43 -2.18 -21.83
CA GLU A 368 -1.48 -1.37 -21.21
C GLU A 368 -2.85 -1.74 -21.80
N LEU A 369 -3.73 -2.25 -20.95
CA LEU A 369 -5.12 -2.51 -21.33
C LEU A 369 -5.91 -1.21 -21.28
N ASN A 370 -6.18 -0.61 -22.44
CA ASN A 370 -7.13 0.49 -22.54
C ASN A 370 -8.55 0.01 -22.20
N HIS A 371 -9.39 0.87 -21.62
CA HIS A 371 -10.78 0.57 -21.21
C HIS A 371 -11.71 0.04 -22.33
N GLU A 372 -11.25 -0.04 -23.59
CA GLU A 372 -12.02 -0.47 -24.76
C GLU A 372 -11.43 -1.67 -25.51
N VAL A 373 -10.78 -2.62 -24.82
CA VAL A 373 -10.52 -3.91 -25.47
C VAL A 373 -11.82 -4.71 -25.49
N ASN A 374 -12.54 -4.55 -26.60
CA ASN A 374 -13.70 -5.32 -27.03
C ASN A 374 -13.51 -6.81 -26.70
N PHE A 375 -14.27 -7.26 -25.70
CA PHE A 375 -14.49 -8.65 -25.29
C PHE A 375 -15.19 -9.50 -26.38
N PHE A 376 -15.06 -9.13 -27.66
CA PHE A 376 -15.84 -9.65 -28.80
C PHE A 376 -15.15 -10.77 -29.59
N GLU A 377 -13.96 -11.24 -29.21
CA GLU A 377 -13.37 -12.44 -29.82
C GLU A 377 -13.62 -13.74 -29.02
N GLY A 378 -14.27 -13.66 -27.85
CA GLY A 378 -14.80 -14.82 -27.12
C GLY A 378 -16.31 -14.70 -26.98
N ARG A 379 -17.09 -15.58 -27.63
CA ARG A 379 -18.55 -15.59 -27.48
C ARG A 379 -18.94 -15.87 -26.02
N VAL A 380 -19.36 -14.83 -25.29
CA VAL A 380 -20.21 -14.97 -24.11
C VAL A 380 -21.39 -14.00 -24.24
N ARG A 381 -22.60 -14.56 -24.17
CA ARG A 381 -23.87 -13.84 -24.22
C ARG A 381 -24.10 -13.18 -22.85
N GLU A 382 -23.93 -11.87 -22.74
CA GLU A 382 -24.45 -11.14 -21.58
C GLU A 382 -25.91 -10.71 -21.78
N TYR A 383 -26.72 -10.98 -20.76
CA TYR A 383 -27.96 -10.26 -20.49
C TYR A 383 -27.60 -8.95 -19.78
N GLN A 384 -27.46 -7.86 -20.51
CA GLN A 384 -27.71 -6.52 -19.94
C GLN A 384 -29.22 -6.27 -19.95
N THR A 385 -29.89 -6.58 -18.84
CA THR A 385 -31.17 -5.93 -18.55
C THR A 385 -30.86 -4.54 -18.01
N GLY A 386 -30.80 -3.57 -18.93
CA GLY A 386 -30.81 -2.15 -18.59
C GLY A 386 -32.16 -1.78 -17.99
N THR A 387 -32.17 -1.49 -16.69
CA THR A 387 -33.26 -0.73 -16.07
C THR A 387 -32.69 0.59 -15.60
N GLN A 388 -32.71 1.60 -16.48
CA GLN A 388 -32.61 2.98 -16.05
C GLN A 388 -33.92 3.32 -15.32
N LEU A 389 -33.84 3.45 -14.00
CA LEU A 389 -34.92 4.02 -13.19
C LEU A 389 -34.85 5.55 -13.33
N THR A 390 -35.76 6.11 -14.10
CA THR A 390 -36.15 7.52 -13.99
C THR A 390 -37.07 7.67 -12.79
N TRP A 391 -36.76 8.61 -11.90
CA TRP A 391 -37.64 9.03 -10.81
C TRP A 391 -38.20 10.41 -11.17
N ASP A 392 -39.53 10.55 -11.10
CA ASP A 392 -40.26 11.83 -11.17
C ASP A 392 -40.04 12.69 -9.92
#